data_AF-A0A943SNT9-F1
#
_entry.id   AF-A0A943SNT9-F1
#
_cell.length_a   1.000
_cell.length_b   1.000
_cell.length_c   1.000
_cell.angle_alpha   90.00
_cell.angle_beta   90.00
_cell.angle_gamma   90.00
#
_symmetry.space_group_name_H-M   'P 1'
#
loop_
_entity.id
_entity.type
_entity.pdbx_description
1 polymer ?
#
loop_
_entity_poly.entity_id
_entity_poly.type
_entity_poly.pdbx_seq_one_letter_code
_entity_poly.pdbx_strand_id
1 'polypeptide(L)'
;MKKEQLQTLIKWAEQQGIPYLANAPMREYTTFRVGGPADLLISPKSAEQIRAVLQMCRQEGAPVTLLGNGSNVLVRDGGIRGVVLRLGSEFSQIQIEGNMVVAQAGAKLAAVVNAALGAGLV
;
A
#
# COMPACT_ATOMS: atom_id res chain seq x y z
N MET A 1 -15.05 -4.13 -9.54
CA MET A 1 -15.31 -2.69 -9.67
C MET A 1 -15.98 -2.43 -11.02
N LYS A 2 -16.84 -1.42 -11.17
CA LYS A 2 -17.44 -1.10 -12.48
C LYS A 2 -16.36 -0.59 -13.44
N LYS A 3 -16.47 -0.89 -14.75
CA LYS A 3 -15.45 -0.50 -15.75
C LYS A 3 -15.23 1.01 -15.82
N GLU A 4 -16.30 1.80 -15.80
CA GLU A 4 -16.23 3.27 -15.85
C GLU A 4 -15.51 3.86 -14.63
N GLN A 5 -15.83 3.34 -13.45
CA GLN A 5 -15.19 3.72 -12.18
C GLN A 5 -13.69 3.40 -12.20
N LEU A 6 -13.30 2.21 -12.67
CA LEU A 6 -11.89 1.82 -12.82
C LEU A 6 -11.14 2.77 -13.76
N GLN A 7 -11.72 3.10 -14.91
CA GLN A 7 -11.11 3.99 -15.88
C GLN A 7 -10.94 5.41 -15.35
N THR A 8 -11.92 5.88 -14.57
CA THR A 8 -11.86 7.20 -13.90
C THR A 8 -10.70 7.25 -12.91
N LEU A 9 -10.56 6.23 -12.05
CA LEU A 9 -9.47 6.15 -11.08
C LEU A 9 -8.08 6.03 -11.73
N ILE A 10 -7.97 5.27 -12.84
CA ILE A 10 -6.71 5.13 -13.59
C ILE A 10 -6.28 6.47 -14.17
N LYS A 11 -7.17 7.14 -14.92
CA LYS A 11 -6.88 8.46 -15.52
C LYS A 11 -6.50 9.49 -14.46
N TRP A 12 -7.20 9.47 -13.33
CA TRP A 12 -6.87 10.33 -12.21
C TRP A 12 -5.48 10.03 -11.63
N ALA A 13 -5.15 8.75 -11.39
CA ALA A 13 -3.85 8.35 -10.87
C ALA A 13 -2.70 8.74 -11.82
N GLU A 14 -2.90 8.61 -13.14
CA GLU A 14 -1.97 9.08 -14.17
C GLU A 14 -1.71 10.58 -14.08
N GLN A 15 -2.76 11.39 -13.98
CA GLN A 15 -2.66 12.85 -13.85
C GLN A 15 -1.92 13.27 -12.57
N GLN A 16 -2.06 12.50 -11.50
CA GLN A 16 -1.36 12.74 -10.24
C GLN A 16 0.06 12.14 -10.20
N GLY A 17 0.49 11.44 -11.26
CA GLY A 17 1.79 10.76 -11.31
C GLY A 17 1.93 9.64 -10.27
N ILE A 18 0.82 9.02 -9.86
CA ILE A 18 0.80 7.97 -8.85
C ILE A 18 0.92 6.60 -9.54
N PRO A 19 1.93 5.77 -9.21
CA PRO A 19 2.04 4.43 -9.76
C PRO A 19 0.80 3.57 -9.48
N TYR A 20 0.35 2.86 -10.50
CA TYR A 20 -0.80 1.98 -10.41
C TYR A 20 -0.61 0.72 -11.26
N LEU A 21 -1.40 -0.31 -10.97
CA LEU A 21 -1.49 -1.54 -11.75
C LEU A 21 -2.94 -2.04 -11.76
N ALA A 22 -3.57 -2.08 -12.93
CA ALA A 22 -4.90 -2.67 -13.11
C ALA A 22 -4.80 -4.21 -13.15
N ASN A 23 -5.80 -4.91 -12.62
CA ASN A 23 -5.82 -6.37 -12.53
C ASN A 23 -4.56 -6.96 -11.88
N ALA A 24 -4.04 -6.30 -10.85
CA ALA A 24 -2.77 -6.65 -10.20
C ALA A 24 -2.82 -8.05 -9.57
N PRO A 25 -1.93 -8.99 -9.94
CA PRO A 25 -1.95 -10.35 -9.41
C PRO A 25 -1.48 -10.39 -7.95
N MET A 26 -2.40 -10.57 -6.99
CA MET A 26 -2.06 -10.43 -5.57
C MET A 26 -1.05 -11.46 -5.04
N ARG A 27 -0.87 -12.59 -5.74
CA ARG A 27 0.25 -13.52 -5.50
C ARG A 27 1.64 -12.89 -5.56
N GLU A 28 1.82 -11.78 -6.27
CA GLU A 28 3.11 -11.07 -6.35
C GLU A 28 3.33 -10.13 -5.16
N TYR A 29 2.27 -9.82 -4.40
CA TYR A 29 2.27 -8.84 -3.32
C TYR A 29 1.98 -9.44 -1.93
N THR A 30 1.90 -10.78 -1.83
CA THR A 30 1.70 -11.50 -0.57
C THR A 30 2.81 -12.54 -0.37
N THR A 31 3.18 -12.79 0.88
CA THR A 31 4.25 -13.78 1.19
C THR A 31 3.79 -15.22 0.96
N PHE A 32 2.49 -15.49 1.07
CA PHE A 32 1.92 -16.80 0.73
C PHE A 32 1.98 -17.09 -0.77
N ARG A 33 2.25 -16.09 -1.62
CA ARG A 33 2.34 -16.21 -3.08
C ARG A 33 1.10 -16.82 -3.73
N VAL A 34 -0.07 -16.51 -3.16
CA VAL A 34 -1.38 -16.92 -3.66
C VAL A 34 -2.28 -15.69 -3.81
N GLY A 35 -3.39 -15.87 -4.52
CA GLY A 35 -4.43 -14.86 -4.66
C GLY A 35 -4.57 -14.29 -6.05
N GLY A 36 -5.83 -14.08 -6.42
CA GLY A 36 -6.24 -13.54 -7.71
C GLY A 36 -6.03 -12.03 -7.86
N PRO A 37 -6.61 -11.42 -8.89
CA PRO A 37 -6.34 -10.03 -9.23
C PRO A 37 -7.03 -9.03 -8.28
N ALA A 38 -6.33 -7.97 -7.86
CA ALA A 38 -6.99 -6.75 -7.40
C ALA A 38 -7.53 -5.97 -8.61
N ASP A 39 -8.70 -5.32 -8.49
CA ASP A 39 -9.19 -4.49 -9.60
C ASP A 39 -8.19 -3.38 -9.95
N LEU A 40 -7.66 -2.69 -8.93
CA LEU A 40 -6.62 -1.67 -9.07
C LEU A 40 -5.69 -1.69 -7.86
N LEU A 41 -4.39 -1.76 -8.07
CA LEU A 41 -3.38 -1.53 -7.04
C LEU A 41 -2.77 -0.14 -7.26
N ILE A 42 -2.69 0.67 -6.21
CA ILE A 42 -2.10 2.01 -6.22
C ILE A 42 -0.96 2.04 -5.20
N SER A 43 0.21 2.55 -5.62
CA SER A 43 1.41 2.66 -4.77
C SER A 43 1.81 4.13 -4.65
N PRO A 44 1.26 4.88 -3.67
CA PRO A 44 1.63 6.27 -3.45
C PRO A 44 3.09 6.40 -2.99
N LYS A 45 3.63 7.59 -3.14
CA LYS A 45 5.00 7.95 -2.78
C LYS A 45 5.07 9.02 -1.69
N SER A 46 3.93 9.54 -1.23
CA SER A 46 3.87 10.53 -0.15
C SER A 46 2.55 10.47 0.63
N ALA A 47 2.52 11.11 1.80
CA ALA A 47 1.32 11.23 2.62
C ALA A 47 0.19 12.01 1.92
N GLU A 48 0.56 13.02 1.13
CA GLU A 48 -0.38 13.82 0.32
C GLU A 48 -1.04 12.94 -0.74
N GLN A 49 -0.27 12.07 -1.40
CA GLN A 49 -0.80 11.12 -2.36
C GLN A 49 -1.70 10.07 -1.68
N ILE A 50 -1.36 9.57 -0.50
CA ILE A 50 -2.24 8.69 0.29
C ILE A 50 -3.59 9.39 0.52
N ARG A 51 -3.57 10.62 1.04
CA ARG A 51 -4.77 11.41 1.29
C ARG A 51 -5.59 11.60 0.02
N ALA A 52 -4.94 11.98 -1.08
CA ALA A 52 -5.59 12.19 -2.38
C ALA A 52 -6.26 10.92 -2.90
N VAL A 53 -5.59 9.76 -2.80
CA VAL A 53 -6.16 8.46 -3.23
C VAL A 53 -7.37 8.09 -2.38
N LEU A 54 -7.27 8.21 -1.06
CA LEU A 54 -8.39 7.90 -0.16
C LEU A 54 -9.59 8.81 -0.41
N GLN A 55 -9.35 10.10 -0.67
CA GLN A 55 -10.41 11.05 -1.00
C GLN A 55 -11.08 10.72 -2.33
N MET A 56 -10.29 10.42 -3.37
CA MET A 56 -10.81 10.04 -4.69
C MET A 56 -11.61 8.73 -4.61
N CYS A 57 -11.09 7.72 -3.92
CA CYS A 57 -11.80 6.45 -3.75
C CYS A 57 -13.13 6.65 -3.00
N ARG A 58 -13.15 7.53 -1.99
CA ARG A 58 -14.38 7.87 -1.28
C ARG A 58 -15.39 8.58 -2.19
N GLN A 59 -14.96 9.51 -3.02
CA GLN A 59 -15.81 10.22 -3.99
C GLN A 59 -16.43 9.26 -5.01
N GLU A 60 -15.64 8.33 -5.52
CA GLU A 60 -16.12 7.32 -6.47
C GLU A 60 -16.91 6.18 -5.81
N GLY A 61 -16.92 6.06 -4.48
CA GLY A 61 -17.49 4.92 -3.78
C GLY A 61 -16.72 3.61 -4.02
N ALA A 62 -15.41 3.69 -4.28
CA ALA A 62 -14.55 2.54 -4.45
C ALA A 62 -14.04 2.04 -3.07
N PRO A 63 -14.27 0.77 -2.69
CA PRO A 63 -13.74 0.23 -1.44
C PRO A 63 -12.22 0.18 -1.51
N VAL A 64 -11.56 0.49 -0.39
CA VAL A 64 -10.10 0.52 -0.28
C VAL A 64 -9.64 -0.55 0.70
N THR A 65 -8.68 -1.37 0.27
CA THR A 65 -7.93 -2.30 1.12
C THR A 65 -6.50 -1.78 1.27
N LEU A 66 -6.06 -1.51 2.49
CA LEU A 66 -4.68 -1.15 2.76
C LEU A 66 -3.79 -2.41 2.79
N LEU A 67 -2.62 -2.35 2.14
CA LEU A 67 -1.67 -3.45 2.11
C LEU A 67 -0.25 -2.95 2.40
N GLY A 68 0.44 -3.59 3.34
CA GLY A 68 1.88 -3.42 3.51
C GLY A 68 2.67 -4.38 2.60
N ASN A 69 3.51 -5.21 3.22
CA ASN A 69 4.25 -6.28 2.53
C ASN A 69 3.43 -7.56 2.30
N GLY A 70 2.17 -7.62 2.76
CA GLY A 70 1.30 -8.79 2.58
C GLY A 70 1.77 -10.05 3.30
N SER A 71 2.47 -9.92 4.44
CA SER A 71 3.03 -11.04 5.20
C SER A 71 2.01 -11.87 5.99
N ASN A 72 0.82 -11.30 6.20
CA ASN A 72 -0.25 -11.92 7.00
C ASN A 72 -1.62 -11.76 6.31
N VAL A 73 -1.65 -11.83 4.98
CA VAL A 73 -2.89 -11.70 4.20
C VAL A 73 -3.00 -12.86 3.23
N LEU A 74 -4.10 -13.59 3.31
CA LEU A 74 -4.47 -14.65 2.37
C LEU A 74 -5.53 -14.11 1.40
N VAL A 75 -5.12 -13.85 0.16
CA VAL A 75 -6.05 -13.39 -0.88
C VAL A 75 -6.64 -14.60 -1.59
N ARG A 76 -7.97 -14.64 -1.74
CA ARG A 76 -8.67 -15.71 -2.48
C ARG A 76 -8.39 -15.61 -3.98
N ASP A 77 -8.64 -16.67 -4.73
CA ASP A 77 -8.47 -16.68 -6.20
C ASP A 77 -9.39 -15.69 -6.92
N GLY A 78 -10.52 -15.30 -6.31
CA GLY A 78 -11.36 -14.21 -6.79
C GLY A 78 -10.74 -12.81 -6.63
N GLY A 79 -9.60 -12.70 -5.95
CA GLY A 79 -8.83 -11.48 -5.77
C GLY A 79 -9.49 -10.47 -4.82
N ILE A 80 -9.17 -9.19 -5.02
CA ILE A 80 -9.68 -8.07 -4.20
C ILE A 80 -10.49 -7.13 -5.10
N ARG A 81 -11.69 -6.74 -4.68
CA ARG A 81 -12.53 -5.79 -5.41
C ARG A 81 -12.29 -4.37 -4.91
N GLY A 82 -12.23 -3.40 -5.82
CA GLY A 82 -11.88 -2.01 -5.51
C GLY A 82 -10.38 -1.74 -5.55
N VAL A 83 -9.92 -0.81 -4.73
CA VAL A 83 -8.54 -0.31 -4.75
C VAL A 83 -7.72 -0.97 -3.64
N VAL A 84 -6.59 -1.55 -4.00
CA VAL A 84 -5.54 -1.93 -3.04
C VAL A 84 -4.55 -0.78 -2.94
N LEU A 85 -4.50 -0.12 -1.78
CA LEU A 85 -3.54 0.92 -1.49
C LEU A 85 -2.31 0.30 -0.82
N ARG A 86 -1.19 0.25 -1.54
CA ARG A 86 0.03 -0.42 -1.06
C ARG A 86 1.04 0.58 -0.50
N LEU A 87 1.43 0.40 0.76
CA LEU A 87 2.50 1.15 1.41
C LEU A 87 3.76 0.27 1.50
N GLY A 88 4.79 0.64 0.76
CA GLY A 88 6.03 -0.14 0.61
C GLY A 88 7.29 0.66 0.93
N SER A 89 8.34 0.45 0.14
CA SER A 89 9.66 1.08 0.28
C SER A 89 9.62 2.60 0.40
N GLU A 90 8.66 3.25 -0.25
CA GLU A 90 8.53 4.71 -0.24
C GLU A 90 8.14 5.27 1.13
N PHE A 91 7.67 4.41 2.03
CA PHE A 91 7.33 4.73 3.42
C PHE A 91 8.20 3.94 4.39
N SER A 92 9.50 3.79 4.11
CA SER A 92 10.41 2.96 4.90
C SER A 92 11.32 3.74 5.86
N GLN A 93 11.13 5.05 5.99
CA GLN A 93 11.97 5.89 6.85
C GLN A 93 11.82 5.48 8.32
N ILE A 94 12.95 5.48 9.03
CA ILE A 94 13.06 5.21 10.46
C ILE A 94 13.92 6.32 11.06
N GLN A 95 13.48 6.90 12.17
CA GLN A 95 14.17 7.94 12.94
C GLN A 95 14.27 7.51 14.39
N ILE A 96 15.41 7.79 15.02
CA ILE A 96 15.64 7.59 16.45
C ILE A 96 15.63 8.96 17.11
N GLU A 97 14.78 9.13 18.12
CA GLU A 97 14.62 10.38 18.88
C GLU A 97 14.77 10.07 20.37
N GLY A 98 16.00 10.17 20.87
CA GLY A 98 16.33 9.78 22.25
C GLY A 98 16.02 8.31 22.49
N ASN A 99 14.98 8.03 23.29
CA ASN A 99 14.50 6.68 23.58
C ASN A 99 13.30 6.23 22.74
N MET A 100 12.94 6.99 21.70
CA MET A 100 11.81 6.69 20.81
C MET A 100 12.28 6.29 19.42
N VAL A 101 11.51 5.40 18.79
CA VAL A 101 11.67 5.04 17.37
C VAL A 101 10.43 5.50 16.62
N VAL A 102 10.61 6.39 15.65
CA VAL A 102 9.57 6.83 14.72
C VAL A 102 9.78 6.11 13.39
N ALA A 103 8.84 5.26 13.00
CA ALA A 103 8.93 4.48 11.77
C ALA A 103 7.70 4.72 10.89
N GLN A 104 7.93 4.92 9.60
CA GLN A 104 6.85 5.01 8.61
C GLN A 104 6.22 3.64 8.34
N ALA A 105 4.97 3.64 7.85
CA ALA A 105 4.12 2.45 7.76
C ALA A 105 4.64 1.33 6.82
N GLY A 106 5.57 1.65 5.92
CA GLY A 106 6.22 0.70 5.01
C GLY A 106 7.57 0.18 5.52
N ALA A 107 8.04 0.65 6.68
CA ALA A 107 9.27 0.17 7.29
C ALA A 107 9.17 -1.32 7.62
N LYS A 108 10.18 -2.09 7.23
CA LYS A 108 10.25 -3.51 7.59
C LYS A 108 10.51 -3.62 9.09
N LEU A 109 9.72 -4.45 9.78
CA LEU A 109 9.88 -4.67 11.22
C LEU A 109 11.33 -5.02 11.61
N ALA A 110 11.99 -5.89 10.83
CA ALA A 110 13.39 -6.24 11.07
C ALA A 110 14.33 -5.03 10.99
N ALA A 111 14.08 -4.07 10.10
CA ALA A 111 14.87 -2.85 10.00
C ALA A 111 14.64 -1.93 11.22
N VAL A 112 13.40 -1.84 11.69
CA VAL A 112 13.04 -1.09 12.91
C VAL A 112 13.75 -1.67 14.14
N VAL A 113 13.70 -3.00 14.31
CA VAL A 113 14.37 -3.70 15.41
C VAL A 113 15.88 -3.48 15.36
N ASN A 114 16.50 -3.59 14.18
CA ASN A 114 17.93 -3.35 14.03
C ASN A 114 18.33 -1.90 14.33
N ALA A 115 17.49 -0.92 13.95
CA ALA A 115 17.71 0.48 14.27
C ALA A 115 17.63 0.75 15.78
N ALA A 116 16.63 0.17 16.46
CA ALA A 116 16.47 0.26 17.92
C ALA A 116 17.68 -0.35 18.65
N LEU A 117 18.07 -1.57 18.26
CA LEU A 117 19.23 -2.25 18.83
C LEU A 117 20.53 -1.45 18.63
N GLY A 118 20.75 -0.91 17.42
CA GLY A 118 21.91 -0.08 17.12
C GLY A 118 21.97 1.23 17.93
N ALA A 119 20.82 1.71 18.39
CA ALA A 119 20.70 2.87 19.28
C ALA A 119 20.74 2.51 20.78
N GLY A 120 20.89 1.23 21.13
CA GLY A 120 20.88 0.76 22.53
C GLY A 120 19.50 0.78 23.18
N LEU A 121 18.42 0.80 22.38
CA LEU A 121 17.04 0.70 22.85
C LEU A 121 16.64 -0.78 22.90
N VAL A 122 16.47 -1.31 24.11
CA VAL A 122 16.18 -2.72 24.42
C VAL A 122 14.91 -2.87 25.25
#